data_AF-A0A927P7M9-F1
#
_entry.id   AF-A0A927P7M9-F1
#
_cell.length_a   1.000
_cell.length_b   1.000
_cell.length_c   1.000
_cell.angle_alpha   90.00
_cell.angle_beta   90.00
_cell.angle_gamma   90.00
#
_symmetry.space_group_name_H-M   'P 1'
#
loop_
_entity.id
_entity.type
_entity.pdbx_description
1 polymer ?
#
loop_
_entity_poly.entity_id
_entity_poly.type
_entity_poly.pdbx_seq_one_letter_code
_entity_poly.pdbx_strand_id
1 'polypeptide(L)'
;MSIREDLLLWAGQFENDHYVFEAYGDEYTVDLPRETVEAAIDIAITLVDRVVAAKGDLHTAEYEELEARVRREYPEDWLFRTVLKAYGDDHLFGRYRDIEPMIGRLSPRGYPAGSAAYLLTVRPELHKLIYAVIRHVDDVEENYVSLVYTFFIGILAKGWGEGNGWRKTTTGWQWSSESAHDS
;
A
#
# COMPACT_ATOMS: atom_id res chain seq x y z
N MET A 1 -0.89 -14.29 -19.60
CA MET A 1 -0.09 -14.37 -18.37
C MET A 1 -0.84 -13.56 -17.33
N SER A 2 -1.05 -14.11 -16.15
CA SER A 2 -1.76 -13.43 -15.07
C SER A 2 -0.85 -12.41 -14.39
N ILE A 3 -1.41 -11.35 -13.79
CA ILE A 3 -0.63 -10.37 -13.03
C ILE A 3 0.21 -11.02 -11.93
N ARG A 4 -0.30 -12.11 -11.33
CA ARG A 4 0.43 -12.89 -10.34
C ARG A 4 1.69 -13.51 -10.94
N GLU A 5 1.57 -14.14 -12.11
CA GLU A 5 2.72 -14.73 -12.81
C GLU A 5 3.74 -13.66 -13.20
N ASP A 6 3.29 -12.48 -13.66
CA ASP A 6 4.18 -11.37 -14.01
C ASP A 6 4.96 -10.86 -12.79
N LEU A 7 4.30 -10.72 -11.63
CA LEU A 7 4.94 -10.30 -10.39
C LEU A 7 5.89 -11.36 -9.83
N LEU A 8 5.56 -12.64 -9.99
CA LEU A 8 6.46 -13.74 -9.61
C LEU A 8 7.68 -13.82 -10.53
N LEU A 9 7.51 -13.54 -11.83
CA LEU A 9 8.61 -13.43 -12.77
C LEU A 9 9.51 -12.25 -12.41
N TRP A 10 8.92 -11.09 -12.10
CA TRP A 10 9.65 -9.93 -11.58
C TRP A 10 10.43 -10.30 -10.32
N ALA A 11 9.79 -10.92 -9.32
CA ALA A 11 10.45 -11.31 -8.07
C ALA A 11 11.57 -12.34 -8.31
N GLY A 12 11.41 -13.21 -9.32
CA GLY A 12 12.41 -14.20 -9.72
C GLY A 12 13.63 -13.62 -10.45
N GLN A 13 13.65 -12.34 -10.81
CA GLN A 13 14.83 -11.67 -11.39
C GLN A 13 15.88 -11.31 -10.34
N PHE A 14 15.51 -11.36 -9.06
CA PHE A 14 16.35 -10.96 -7.95
C PHE A 14 17.00 -12.18 -7.28
N GLU A 15 18.28 -12.07 -6.96
CA GLU A 15 19.05 -13.15 -6.31
C GLU A 15 19.05 -12.97 -4.79
N ASN A 16 19.10 -14.08 -4.05
CA ASN A 16 19.35 -14.12 -2.60
C ASN A 16 18.38 -13.26 -1.75
N ASP A 17 17.09 -13.25 -2.09
CA ASP A 17 16.07 -12.52 -1.33
C ASP A 17 16.31 -10.99 -1.28
N HIS A 18 17.10 -10.45 -2.21
CA HIS A 18 17.49 -9.04 -2.28
C HIS A 18 16.83 -8.33 -3.45
N TYR A 19 15.87 -7.43 -3.18
CA TYR A 19 15.08 -6.77 -4.21
C TYR A 19 15.42 -5.28 -4.28
N VAL A 20 15.71 -4.81 -5.49
CA VAL A 20 16.00 -3.39 -5.79
C VAL A 20 14.97 -2.88 -6.78
N PHE A 21 14.27 -1.81 -6.43
CA PHE A 21 13.20 -1.26 -7.25
C PHE A 21 12.95 0.21 -6.99
N GLU A 22 12.36 0.89 -7.97
CA GLU A 22 11.96 2.28 -7.83
C GLU A 22 10.49 2.39 -7.39
N ALA A 23 10.22 3.27 -6.41
CA ALA A 23 8.87 3.67 -6.04
C ALA A 23 8.87 5.16 -5.68
N TYR A 24 7.81 5.89 -6.03
CA TYR A 24 7.69 7.31 -5.65
C TYR A 24 8.85 8.24 -6.08
N GLY A 25 9.67 7.83 -7.05
CA GLY A 25 10.85 8.57 -7.51
C GLY A 25 12.13 8.28 -6.73
N ASP A 26 12.09 7.35 -5.77
CA ASP A 26 13.24 6.91 -4.99
C ASP A 26 13.54 5.42 -5.29
N GLU A 27 14.82 5.05 -5.22
CA GLU A 27 15.27 3.65 -5.26
C GLU A 27 15.16 3.04 -3.86
N TYR A 28 14.63 1.82 -3.78
CA TYR A 28 14.47 1.05 -2.56
C TYR A 28 15.18 -0.28 -2.67
N THR A 29 15.81 -0.66 -1.56
CA THR A 29 16.39 -1.98 -1.35
C THR A 29 15.66 -2.66 -0.20
N VAL A 30 15.27 -3.92 -0.40
CA VAL A 30 14.66 -4.77 0.63
C VAL A 30 15.25 -6.17 0.61
N ASP A 31 15.62 -6.66 1.79
CA ASP A 31 15.99 -8.06 2.01
C ASP A 31 14.80 -8.80 2.63
N LEU A 32 14.18 -9.70 1.87
CA LEU A 32 12.94 -10.36 2.23
C LEU A 32 12.88 -11.81 1.75
N PRO A 33 12.54 -12.77 2.63
CA PRO A 33 12.29 -14.14 2.20
C PRO A 33 11.26 -14.14 1.06
N ARG A 34 11.53 -14.89 -0.02
CA ARG A 34 10.62 -15.02 -1.17
C ARG A 34 9.16 -15.27 -0.78
N GLU A 35 8.91 -16.10 0.23
CA GLU A 35 7.56 -16.37 0.76
C GLU A 35 6.82 -15.10 1.25
N THR A 36 7.56 -14.13 1.79
CA THR A 36 7.00 -12.84 2.20
C THR A 36 6.60 -12.00 1.00
N VAL A 37 7.40 -12.03 -0.07
CA VAL A 37 7.13 -11.33 -1.32
C VAL A 37 5.94 -11.93 -2.04
N GLU A 38 5.85 -13.26 -2.12
CA GLU A 38 4.70 -13.96 -2.69
C GLU A 38 3.40 -13.64 -1.94
N ALA A 39 3.46 -13.62 -0.60
CA ALA A 39 2.33 -13.21 0.21
C ALA A 39 1.95 -11.73 0.00
N ALA A 40 2.93 -10.84 -0.18
CA ALA A 40 2.67 -9.43 -0.49
C ALA A 40 2.01 -9.25 -1.87
N ILE A 41 2.40 -10.05 -2.87
CA ILE A 41 1.73 -10.11 -4.19
C ILE A 41 0.26 -10.49 -4.02
N ASP A 42 -0.01 -11.56 -3.28
CA ASP A 42 -1.38 -12.07 -3.09
C ASP A 42 -2.26 -11.07 -2.32
N ILE A 43 -1.70 -10.37 -1.33
CA ILE A 43 -2.38 -9.28 -0.62
C ILE A 43 -2.67 -8.11 -1.57
N ALA A 44 -1.71 -7.71 -2.41
CA ALA A 44 -1.87 -6.60 -3.33
C ALA A 44 -3.00 -6.86 -4.33
N ILE A 45 -3.01 -8.03 -4.97
CA ILE A 45 -4.08 -8.46 -5.89
C ILE A 45 -5.43 -8.44 -5.17
N THR A 46 -5.51 -9.11 -4.01
CA THR A 46 -6.74 -9.20 -3.22
C THR A 46 -7.30 -7.82 -2.89
N LEU A 47 -6.44 -6.87 -2.52
CA LEU A 47 -6.90 -5.55 -2.15
C LEU A 47 -7.37 -4.74 -3.37
N VAL A 48 -6.61 -4.76 -4.46
CA VAL A 48 -7.02 -4.08 -5.70
C VAL A 48 -8.39 -4.61 -6.15
N ASP A 49 -8.58 -5.93 -6.18
CA ASP A 49 -9.87 -6.54 -6.52
C ASP A 49 -11.01 -6.04 -5.64
N ARG A 50 -10.77 -5.96 -4.32
CA ARG A 50 -11.79 -5.49 -3.37
C ARG A 50 -12.09 -4.00 -3.56
N VAL A 51 -11.09 -3.16 -3.83
CA VAL A 51 -11.28 -1.72 -4.06
C VAL A 51 -12.03 -1.50 -5.37
N VAL A 52 -11.67 -2.23 -6.43
CA VAL A 52 -12.38 -2.24 -7.71
C VAL A 52 -13.83 -2.68 -7.52
N ALA A 53 -14.08 -3.75 -6.74
CA ALA A 53 -15.43 -4.20 -6.45
C ALA A 53 -16.23 -3.21 -5.58
N ALA A 54 -15.58 -2.61 -4.57
CA ALA A 54 -16.21 -1.67 -3.64
C ALA A 54 -16.61 -0.36 -4.32
N LYS A 55 -16.00 -0.02 -5.45
CA LYS A 55 -16.27 1.24 -6.16
C LYS A 55 -17.70 1.29 -6.69
N GLY A 56 -18.28 0.13 -7.01
CA GLY A 56 -19.56 0.04 -7.71
C GLY A 56 -19.58 0.92 -8.97
N ASP A 57 -20.58 1.80 -9.01
CA ASP A 57 -20.86 2.73 -10.11
C ASP A 57 -20.18 4.10 -9.96
N LEU A 58 -19.28 4.28 -8.97
CA LEU A 58 -18.57 5.53 -8.79
C LEU A 58 -17.70 5.84 -10.02
N HIS A 59 -17.90 7.01 -10.61
CA HIS A 59 -17.13 7.51 -11.76
C HIS A 59 -16.11 8.57 -11.35
N THR A 60 -15.09 8.79 -12.19
CA THR A 60 -13.99 9.75 -11.90
C THR A 60 -14.54 11.14 -11.61
N ALA A 61 -15.52 11.61 -12.41
CA ALA A 61 -16.10 12.94 -12.28
C ALA A 61 -16.78 13.17 -10.93
N GLU A 62 -17.55 12.19 -10.43
CA GLU A 62 -18.24 12.28 -9.14
C GLU A 62 -17.23 12.34 -7.98
N TYR A 63 -16.11 11.62 -8.12
CA TYR A 63 -15.02 11.68 -7.15
C TYR A 63 -14.28 13.02 -7.18
N GLU A 64 -13.99 13.58 -8.34
CA GLU A 64 -13.34 14.89 -8.46
C GLU A 64 -14.16 16.01 -7.83
N GLU A 65 -15.49 15.99 -8.02
CA GLU A 65 -16.40 16.92 -7.36
C GLU A 65 -16.37 16.77 -5.83
N LEU A 66 -16.41 15.52 -5.35
CA LEU A 66 -16.29 15.21 -3.92
C LEU A 66 -14.95 15.69 -3.37
N GLU A 67 -13.85 15.43 -4.08
CA GLU A 67 -12.50 15.85 -3.71
C GLU A 67 -12.41 17.37 -3.61
N ALA A 68 -12.87 18.10 -4.62
CA ALA A 68 -12.85 19.56 -4.64
C ALA A 68 -13.67 20.16 -3.50
N ARG A 69 -14.78 19.51 -3.10
CA ARG A 69 -15.56 19.91 -1.93
C ARG A 69 -14.80 19.63 -0.63
N VAL A 70 -14.31 18.41 -0.44
CA VAL A 70 -13.63 18.00 0.80
C VAL A 70 -12.32 18.75 1.00
N ARG A 71 -11.57 19.05 -0.07
CA ARG A 71 -10.34 19.83 -0.01
C ARG A 71 -10.56 21.27 0.44
N ARG A 72 -11.72 21.85 0.12
CA ARG A 72 -12.15 23.15 0.67
C ARG A 72 -12.56 23.06 2.13
N GLU A 73 -13.21 21.97 2.54
CA GLU A 73 -13.67 21.76 3.92
C GLU A 73 -12.54 21.38 4.89
N TYR A 74 -11.54 20.61 4.41
CA TYR A 74 -10.51 19.96 5.22
C TYR A 74 -9.14 19.93 4.51
N PRO A 75 -8.45 21.07 4.34
CA PRO A 75 -7.26 21.17 3.50
C PRO A 75 -6.07 20.28 3.90
N GLU A 76 -5.97 19.87 5.17
CA GLU A 76 -4.87 19.02 5.67
C GLU A 76 -5.18 17.51 5.59
N ASP A 77 -6.46 17.13 5.68
CA ASP A 77 -6.91 15.72 5.75
C ASP A 77 -7.74 15.31 4.54
N TRP A 78 -7.75 16.12 3.49
CA TRP A 78 -8.76 16.01 2.44
C TRP A 78 -8.73 14.63 1.78
N LEU A 79 -7.54 14.10 1.49
CA LEU A 79 -7.39 12.83 0.79
C LEU A 79 -8.05 11.69 1.58
N PHE A 80 -7.76 11.61 2.87
CA PHE A 80 -8.33 10.61 3.77
C PHE A 80 -9.86 10.75 3.86
N ARG A 81 -10.36 11.98 4.00
CA ARG A 81 -11.79 12.27 4.15
C ARG A 81 -12.56 12.06 2.85
N THR A 82 -11.95 12.33 1.69
CA THR A 82 -12.57 12.11 0.38
C THR A 82 -12.76 10.61 0.17
N VAL A 83 -11.74 9.80 0.45
CA VAL A 83 -11.82 8.33 0.36
C VAL A 83 -12.89 7.77 1.30
N LEU A 84 -12.93 8.21 2.56
CA LEU A 84 -13.96 7.83 3.52
C LEU A 84 -15.37 8.17 3.04
N LYS A 85 -15.56 9.35 2.45
CA LYS A 85 -16.86 9.78 1.93
C LYS A 85 -17.24 9.07 0.64
N ALA A 86 -16.28 8.76 -0.24
CA ALA A 86 -16.52 8.15 -1.55
C ALA A 86 -17.02 6.72 -1.43
N TYR A 87 -16.43 5.94 -0.53
CA TYR A 87 -16.80 4.54 -0.35
C TYR A 87 -17.68 4.30 0.87
N GLY A 88 -17.74 5.22 1.83
CA GLY A 88 -18.42 5.02 3.11
C GLY A 88 -17.56 4.24 4.12
N ASP A 89 -17.62 4.64 5.39
CA ASP A 89 -16.78 4.12 6.49
C ASP A 89 -16.90 2.59 6.66
N ASP A 90 -18.14 2.06 6.60
CA ASP A 90 -18.43 0.62 6.74
C ASP A 90 -17.97 -0.23 5.52
N HIS A 91 -17.94 0.36 4.34
CA HIS A 91 -17.51 -0.33 3.10
C HIS A 91 -15.99 -0.33 2.95
N LEU A 92 -15.32 0.72 3.43
CA LEU A 92 -13.87 0.81 3.45
C LEU A 92 -13.32 -0.02 4.62
N PHE A 93 -13.48 0.45 5.86
CA PHE A 93 -12.80 -0.15 7.00
C PHE A 93 -13.45 -1.47 7.46
N GLY A 94 -14.76 -1.65 7.24
CA GLY A 94 -15.44 -2.91 7.55
C GLY A 94 -14.97 -4.09 6.69
N ARG A 95 -14.74 -3.88 5.39
CA ARG A 95 -14.24 -4.91 4.44
C ARG A 95 -12.72 -5.07 4.43
N TYR A 96 -11.96 -4.12 4.99
CA TYR A 96 -10.49 -4.17 5.06
C TYR A 96 -9.94 -4.43 6.46
N ARG A 97 -10.81 -4.65 7.46
CA ARG A 97 -10.41 -4.96 8.84
C ARG A 97 -9.55 -6.22 8.96
N ASP A 98 -9.64 -7.14 8.00
CA ASP A 98 -8.84 -8.35 7.88
C ASP A 98 -7.49 -8.13 7.16
N ILE A 99 -7.37 -7.09 6.33
CA ILE A 99 -6.16 -6.74 5.59
C ILE A 99 -5.06 -6.25 6.54
N GLU A 100 -5.42 -5.43 7.54
CA GLU A 100 -4.48 -5.01 8.58
C GLU A 100 -3.85 -6.23 9.31
N PRO A 101 -4.60 -7.25 9.76
CA PRO A 101 -4.00 -8.51 10.22
C PRO A 101 -3.17 -9.24 9.16
N MET A 102 -3.57 -9.27 7.88
CA MET A 102 -2.84 -9.98 6.82
C MET A 102 -1.46 -9.38 6.57
N ILE A 103 -1.36 -8.07 6.40
CA ILE A 103 -0.08 -7.36 6.24
C ILE A 103 0.74 -7.44 7.55
N GLY A 104 0.08 -7.40 8.71
CA GLY A 104 0.74 -7.53 10.01
C GLY A 104 1.42 -8.88 10.21
N ARG A 105 0.89 -9.96 9.62
CA ARG A 105 1.53 -11.29 9.64
C ARG A 105 2.86 -11.33 8.87
N LEU A 106 3.03 -10.44 7.88
CA LEU A 106 4.29 -10.33 7.15
C LEU A 106 5.41 -9.71 7.98
N SER A 107 5.11 -9.20 9.19
CA SER A 107 6.07 -8.60 10.09
C SER A 107 6.92 -7.47 9.44
N PRO A 108 6.30 -6.46 8.80
CA PRO A 108 7.02 -5.30 8.27
C PRO A 108 7.91 -4.69 9.36
N ARG A 109 9.20 -4.45 9.08
CA ARG A 109 10.28 -3.99 9.99
C ARG A 109 10.01 -4.15 11.51
N GLY A 110 9.61 -5.35 11.92
CA GLY A 110 9.38 -5.72 13.33
C GLY A 110 8.10 -5.16 13.99
N TYR A 111 7.22 -4.47 13.27
CA TYR A 111 6.01 -3.90 13.87
C TYR A 111 5.08 -4.98 14.44
N PRO A 112 4.62 -4.83 15.70
CA PRO A 112 3.48 -5.60 16.17
C PRO A 112 2.24 -5.19 15.38
N ALA A 113 1.48 -6.18 14.88
CA ALA A 113 0.20 -5.93 14.22
C ALA A 113 -0.72 -5.09 15.14
N GLY A 114 -1.34 -4.06 14.57
CA GLY A 114 -2.20 -3.13 15.32
C GLY A 114 -1.45 -2.08 16.14
N SER A 115 -0.12 -2.03 16.11
CA SER A 115 0.63 -0.91 16.71
C SER A 115 0.39 0.39 15.94
N ALA A 116 0.49 1.55 16.60
CA ALA A 116 0.29 2.85 15.94
C ALA A 116 1.24 3.05 14.75
N ALA A 117 2.48 2.58 14.89
CA ALA A 117 3.48 2.62 13.84
C ALA A 117 3.13 1.73 12.64
N TYR A 118 2.61 0.51 12.90
CA TYR A 118 2.07 -0.38 11.88
C TYR A 118 0.95 0.28 11.06
N LEU A 119 0.00 0.92 11.76
CA LEU A 119 -1.13 1.60 11.14
C LEU A 119 -0.70 2.80 10.30
N LEU A 120 0.35 3.52 10.71
CA LEU A 120 0.93 4.63 9.95
C LEU A 120 1.70 4.18 8.70
N THR A 121 2.18 2.94 8.66
CA THR A 121 2.83 2.37 7.47
C THR A 121 1.82 1.89 6.44
N VAL A 122 0.79 1.15 6.88
CA VAL A 122 -0.12 0.45 5.98
C VAL A 122 -1.25 1.35 5.49
N ARG A 123 -1.86 2.14 6.38
CA ARG A 123 -3.06 2.92 6.03
C ARG A 123 -2.82 3.95 4.92
N PRO A 124 -1.72 4.73 4.92
CA PRO A 124 -1.48 5.68 3.83
C PRO A 124 -1.37 5.02 2.46
N GLU A 125 -0.76 3.84 2.39
CA GLU A 125 -0.63 3.09 1.14
C GLU A 125 -1.99 2.52 0.69
N LEU A 126 -2.82 2.03 1.63
CA LEU A 126 -4.21 1.68 1.33
C LEU A 126 -4.97 2.89 0.76
N HIS A 127 -4.84 4.07 1.37
CA HIS A 127 -5.52 5.28 0.88
C HIS A 127 -5.04 5.71 -0.50
N LYS A 128 -3.73 5.63 -0.77
CA LYS A 128 -3.17 5.93 -2.09
C LYS A 128 -3.67 4.95 -3.15
N LEU A 129 -3.73 3.66 -2.84
CA LEU A 129 -4.31 2.68 -3.74
C LEU A 129 -5.76 3.02 -4.03
N ILE A 130 -6.56 3.27 -2.99
CA ILE A 130 -7.97 3.60 -3.16
C ILE A 130 -8.12 4.84 -4.03
N TYR A 131 -7.34 5.88 -3.75
CA TYR A 131 -7.28 7.07 -4.59
C TYR A 131 -6.94 6.74 -6.05
N ALA A 132 -5.90 5.94 -6.29
CA ALA A 132 -5.47 5.57 -7.64
C ALA A 132 -6.54 4.77 -8.38
N VAL A 133 -7.16 3.78 -7.73
CA VAL A 133 -8.24 2.98 -8.32
C VAL A 133 -9.44 3.85 -8.69
N ILE A 134 -9.82 4.82 -7.86
CA ILE A 134 -10.90 5.75 -8.20
C ILE A 134 -10.49 6.68 -9.34
N ARG A 135 -9.27 7.22 -9.32
CA ARG A 135 -8.80 8.16 -10.35
C ARG A 135 -8.59 7.51 -11.71
N HIS A 136 -8.41 6.20 -11.73
CA HIS A 136 -8.32 5.38 -12.94
C HIS A 136 -9.56 4.50 -13.11
N VAL A 137 -10.70 4.85 -12.50
CA VAL A 137 -11.88 3.99 -12.45
C VAL A 137 -12.50 3.72 -13.80
N ASP A 138 -12.50 4.73 -14.67
CA ASP A 138 -13.13 4.63 -15.99
C ASP A 138 -12.28 3.74 -16.93
N ASP A 139 -11.00 3.57 -16.63
CA ASP A 139 -10.04 2.76 -17.42
C ASP A 139 -9.39 1.66 -16.55
N VAL A 140 -10.11 1.17 -15.54
CA VAL A 140 -9.51 0.32 -14.50
C VAL A 140 -9.02 -1.02 -15.04
N GLU A 141 -9.69 -1.56 -16.07
CA GLU A 141 -9.27 -2.81 -16.73
C GLU A 141 -7.94 -2.62 -17.47
N GLU A 142 -7.75 -1.47 -18.12
CA GLU A 142 -6.51 -1.12 -18.81
C GLU A 142 -5.36 -0.86 -17.84
N ASN A 143 -5.68 -0.34 -16.64
CA ASN A 143 -4.72 0.05 -15.62
C ASN A 143 -4.54 -0.97 -14.49
N TYR A 144 -5.29 -2.08 -14.50
CA TYR A 144 -5.32 -3.05 -13.39
C TYR A 144 -3.92 -3.57 -13.04
N VAL A 145 -3.14 -3.95 -14.06
CA VAL A 145 -1.76 -4.41 -13.89
C VAL A 145 -0.89 -3.35 -13.20
N SER A 146 -0.97 -2.11 -13.67
CA SER A 146 -0.23 -0.98 -13.10
C SER A 146 -0.66 -0.71 -11.65
N LEU A 147 -1.95 -0.77 -11.35
CA LEU A 147 -2.49 -0.57 -10.00
C LEU A 147 -1.97 -1.63 -9.02
N VAL A 148 -2.03 -2.91 -9.41
CA VAL A 148 -1.48 -4.01 -8.60
C VAL A 148 0.02 -3.85 -8.40
N TYR A 149 0.76 -3.57 -9.47
CA TYR A 149 2.22 -3.39 -9.42
C TYR A 149 2.61 -2.23 -8.50
N THR A 150 2.02 -1.04 -8.70
CA THR A 150 2.30 0.16 -7.89
C THR A 150 1.99 -0.06 -6.41
N PHE A 151 0.88 -0.72 -6.10
CA PHE A 151 0.54 -0.99 -4.71
C PHE A 151 1.46 -2.03 -4.07
N PHE A 152 1.81 -3.08 -4.81
CA PHE A 152 2.76 -4.09 -4.37
C PHE A 152 4.13 -3.48 -4.01
N ILE A 153 4.74 -2.70 -4.92
CA ILE A 153 6.03 -2.03 -4.64
C ILE A 153 5.90 -1.00 -3.52
N GLY A 154 4.74 -0.34 -3.38
CA GLY A 154 4.46 0.59 -2.28
C GLY A 154 4.45 -0.10 -0.92
N ILE A 155 3.83 -1.28 -0.82
CA ILE A 155 3.87 -2.14 0.38
C ILE A 155 5.31 -2.52 0.70
N LEU A 156 6.10 -2.96 -0.29
CA LEU A 156 7.49 -3.36 -0.06
C LEU A 156 8.34 -2.17 0.43
N ALA A 157 8.24 -1.02 -0.25
CA ALA A 157 8.98 0.19 0.10
C ALA A 157 8.66 0.69 1.52
N LYS A 158 7.39 0.70 1.92
CA LYS A 158 6.99 1.19 3.25
C LYS A 158 7.14 0.16 4.36
N GLY A 159 6.93 -1.11 4.04
CA GLY A 159 7.05 -2.20 5.01
C GLY A 159 8.50 -2.56 5.32
N TRP A 160 9.39 -2.51 4.33
CA TRP A 160 10.76 -3.03 4.43
C TRP A 160 11.85 -2.16 3.80
N GLY A 161 11.50 -1.21 2.94
CA GLY A 161 12.45 -0.31 2.26
C GLY A 161 13.41 0.41 3.19
N GLU A 162 14.68 0.45 2.81
CA GLU A 162 15.69 1.27 3.49
C GLU A 162 15.43 2.78 3.33
N GLY A 163 15.76 3.56 4.38
CA GLY A 163 15.65 5.02 4.38
C GLY A 163 14.59 5.62 5.32
N ASN A 164 13.56 4.89 5.75
CA ASN A 164 12.58 5.37 6.75
C ASN A 164 11.83 4.23 7.46
N GLY A 165 11.85 4.16 8.79
CA GLY A 165 11.01 3.22 9.54
C GLY A 165 11.18 3.26 11.06
N TRP A 166 10.24 2.67 11.80
CA TRP A 166 10.42 2.49 13.24
C TRP A 166 11.24 1.23 13.54
N ARG A 167 12.23 1.38 14.41
CA ARG A 167 13.02 0.28 14.96
C ARG A 167 12.71 0.09 16.44
N LYS A 168 12.71 -1.17 16.90
CA LYS A 168 12.63 -1.51 18.32
C LYS A 168 14.01 -1.34 18.94
N THR A 169 14.16 -0.34 19.81
CA THR A 169 15.38 -0.13 20.61
C THR A 169 15.18 -0.65 22.04
N THR A 170 16.23 -0.60 22.85
CA THR A 170 16.18 -0.92 24.29
C THR A 170 15.25 0.02 25.07
N THR A 171 14.92 1.19 24.52
CA THR A 171 14.10 2.23 25.18
C THR A 171 12.69 2.36 24.60
N GLY A 172 12.36 1.66 23.52
CA GLY A 172 11.04 1.69 22.89
C GLY A 172 11.10 1.65 21.37
N TRP A 173 10.02 2.07 20.71
CA TRP A 173 9.99 2.21 19.26
C TRP A 173 10.48 3.62 18.88
N GLN A 174 11.44 3.70 17.96
CA GLN A 174 11.96 4.97 17.45
C GLN A 174 11.94 5.00 15.92
N TRP A 175 11.43 6.09 15.35
CA TRP A 175 11.53 6.37 13.93
C TRP A 175 12.97 6.71 13.57
N SER A 176 13.52 6.09 12.53
CA SER A 176 14.80 6.45 11.94
C SER A 176 14.64 6.70 10.45
N SER A 177 15.30 7.73 9.95
CA SER A 177 15.47 8.03 8.53
C SER A 177 16.85 7.60 8.00
N GLU A 178 17.63 6.86 8.79
CA GLU A 178 18.94 6.36 8.37
C GLU A 178 18.75 5.10 7.51
N SER A 179 19.26 5.14 6.28
CA SER A 179 19.58 3.96 5.46
C SER A 179 20.43 3.00 6.28
N ALA A 180 20.17 1.69 6.20
CA ALA A 180 20.86 0.69 7.03
C ALA A 180 22.28 0.39 6.52
N HIS A 181 22.95 1.39 5.97
CA HIS A 181 24.33 1.34 5.53
C HIS A 181 25.15 2.30 6.40
N ASP A 182 25.43 1.86 7.61
CA ASP A 182 26.65 2.20 8.34
C ASP A 182 26.77 1.22 9.53
N SER A 183 27.41 0.08 9.26
CA SER A 183 27.95 -0.85 10.25
C SER A 183 29.13 -1.59 9.67
#